data_AF-A0A811RXB8-F1
#
_entry.id   AF-A0A811RXB8-F1
#
_cell.length_a   1.000
_cell.length_b   1.000
_cell.length_c   1.000
_cell.angle_alpha   90.00
_cell.angle_beta   90.00
_cell.angle_gamma   90.00
#
_symmetry.space_group_name_H-M   'P 1'
#
loop_
_entity.id
_entity.type
_entity.pdbx_description
1 polymer ?
#
loop_
_entity_poly.entity_id
_entity_poly.type
_entity_poly.pdbx_seq_one_letter_code
_entity_poly.pdbx_strand_id
1 'polypeptide(L)'
;MVLKIAHEWFKGQNKDKSFIYGYLWKVSKEMPKWRRIIQEESTTKRTKLSNSGAYTSSSNQDTEGETISKEERPEGQKKAKARIKGSGKSAAPTPLSNQPSQNMVMYHEALSMKAKTARDKKYKTYLKLLAVDTSNFNEKEKK
;
A
#
# COMPACT_ATOMS: atom_id res chain seq x y z
N MET A 1 -22.53 18.53 0.48
CA MET A 1 -24.00 18.38 0.36
C MET A 1 -24.43 16.98 -0.07
N VAL A 2 -23.82 16.38 -1.10
CA VAL A 2 -24.20 15.07 -1.67
C VAL A 2 -24.39 13.94 -0.65
N LEU A 3 -23.47 13.76 0.31
CA LEU A 3 -23.57 12.67 1.29
C LEU A 3 -24.79 12.80 2.22
N LYS A 4 -25.20 14.03 2.56
CA LYS A 4 -26.37 14.26 3.43
C LYS A 4 -27.66 13.88 2.70
N ILE A 5 -27.77 14.27 1.43
CA ILE A 5 -28.90 13.92 0.55
C ILE A 5 -28.99 12.39 0.39
N ALA A 6 -27.87 11.73 0.11
CA ALA A 6 -27.83 10.27 0.00
C ALA A 6 -28.22 9.57 1.31
N HIS A 7 -27.85 10.13 2.46
CA HIS A 7 -28.23 9.61 3.78
C HIS A 7 -29.74 9.73 4.03
N GLU A 8 -30.33 10.87 3.69
CA GLU A 8 -31.78 11.11 3.81
C GLU A 8 -32.58 10.16 2.91
N TRP A 9 -32.13 9.97 1.67
CA TRP A 9 -32.73 9.02 0.73
C TRP A 9 -32.64 7.57 1.24
N PHE A 10 -31.49 7.18 1.79
CA PHE A 10 -31.30 5.84 2.34
C PHE A 10 -32.20 5.58 3.54
N LYS A 11 -32.36 6.58 4.43
CA LYS A 11 -33.19 6.49 5.63
C LYS A 11 -34.66 6.20 5.29
N GLY A 12 -35.20 6.83 4.25
CA GLY A 12 -36.58 6.60 3.80
C GLY A 12 -36.86 5.18 3.28
N GLN A 13 -35.84 4.50 2.73
CA GLN A 13 -35.99 3.18 2.11
C GLN A 13 -35.61 2.01 3.04
N ASN A 14 -34.78 2.25 4.07
CA ASN A 14 -34.07 1.17 4.77
C ASN A 14 -34.29 1.12 6.30
N LYS A 15 -35.52 1.34 6.80
CA LYS A 15 -35.94 1.05 8.20
C LYS A 15 -34.85 1.34 9.26
N ASP A 16 -34.27 2.54 9.23
CA ASP A 16 -33.20 3.00 10.14
C ASP A 16 -31.94 2.11 10.25
N LYS A 17 -31.61 1.35 9.20
CA LYS A 17 -30.33 0.65 9.11
C LYS A 17 -29.16 1.64 9.07
N SER A 18 -28.02 1.24 9.63
CA SER A 18 -26.81 2.05 9.62
C SER A 18 -26.33 2.31 8.18
N PHE A 19 -26.12 3.58 7.82
CA PHE A 19 -25.62 3.97 6.51
C PHE A 19 -24.11 3.75 6.39
N ILE A 20 -23.73 2.53 6.01
CA ILE A 20 -22.33 2.07 5.88
C ILE A 20 -21.51 3.00 4.97
N TYR A 21 -22.11 3.51 3.91
CA TYR A 21 -21.45 4.44 2.98
C TYR A 21 -20.99 5.75 3.65
N GLY A 22 -21.72 6.24 4.66
CA GLY A 22 -21.31 7.41 5.42
C GLY A 22 -20.02 7.17 6.19
N TYR A 23 -19.88 5.99 6.78
CA TYR A 23 -18.66 5.58 7.47
C TYR A 23 -17.50 5.39 6.49
N LEU A 24 -17.71 4.65 5.40
CA LEU A 24 -16.68 4.42 4.37
C LEU A 24 -16.15 5.72 3.75
N TRP A 25 -17.04 6.69 3.53
CA TRP A 25 -16.67 7.99 3.00
C TRP A 25 -15.78 8.77 3.97
N LYS A 26 -16.10 8.77 5.27
CA LYS A 26 -15.25 9.40 6.30
C LYS A 26 -13.86 8.77 6.31
N VAL A 27 -13.76 7.44 6.36
CA VAL A 27 -12.48 6.74 6.38
C VAL A 27 -11.67 7.03 5.11
N SER A 28 -12.32 6.97 3.93
CA SER A 28 -11.66 7.23 2.65
C SER A 28 -11.08 8.64 2.55
N LYS A 29 -11.82 9.66 3.04
CA LYS A 29 -11.34 11.05 3.06
C LYS A 29 -10.10 11.25 3.92
N GLU A 30 -10.02 10.52 5.02
CA GLU A 30 -8.93 10.66 5.99
C GLU A 30 -7.62 9.99 5.51
N MET A 31 -7.67 9.17 4.44
CA MET A 31 -6.49 8.55 3.87
C MET A 31 -5.56 9.58 3.19
N PRO A 32 -4.23 9.47 3.36
CA PRO A 32 -3.27 10.45 2.82
C PRO A 32 -3.34 10.65 1.30
N LYS A 33 -3.69 9.59 0.55
CA LYS A 33 -3.86 9.65 -0.91
C LYS A 33 -5.00 10.61 -1.32
N TRP A 34 -6.12 10.53 -0.61
CA TRP A 34 -7.34 11.29 -0.94
C TRP A 34 -7.36 12.67 -0.29
N ARG A 35 -6.75 12.84 0.90
CA ARG A 35 -6.60 14.17 1.53
C ARG A 35 -5.93 15.18 0.62
N ARG A 36 -4.82 14.79 -0.03
CA ARG A 36 -4.06 15.67 -0.94
C ARG A 36 -4.93 16.16 -2.09
N ILE A 37 -5.67 15.24 -2.72
CA ILE A 37 -6.52 15.53 -3.88
C ILE A 37 -7.69 16.45 -3.48
N ILE A 38 -8.34 16.18 -2.35
CA ILE A 38 -9.47 16.98 -1.85
C ILE A 38 -9.02 18.39 -1.45
N GLN A 39 -7.82 18.52 -0.89
CA GLN A 39 -7.25 19.82 -0.52
C GLN A 39 -6.77 20.59 -1.77
N GLU A 40 -6.18 19.90 -2.74
CA GLU A 40 -5.73 20.47 -4.01
C GLU A 40 -6.90 21.01 -4.85
N GLU A 41 -8.07 20.33 -4.84
CA GLU A 41 -9.32 20.82 -5.44
C GLU A 41 -9.76 22.18 -4.88
N SER A 42 -9.50 22.46 -3.60
CA SER A 42 -9.79 23.76 -2.97
C SER A 42 -8.81 24.87 -3.37
N THR A 43 -7.65 24.50 -3.92
CA THR A 43 -6.58 25.43 -4.36
C THR A 43 -6.37 25.43 -5.88
N THR A 44 -7.37 24.96 -6.63
CA THR A 44 -7.23 24.72 -8.06
C THR A 44 -6.97 26.01 -8.85
N LYS A 45 -5.71 26.28 -9.19
CA LYS A 45 -5.26 27.16 -10.29
C LYS A 45 -5.51 26.53 -11.69
N ARG A 46 -6.50 25.64 -11.83
CA ARG A 46 -6.77 24.91 -13.06
C ARG A 46 -8.05 25.44 -13.72
N THR A 47 -7.80 26.30 -14.69
CA THR A 47 -8.56 26.53 -15.93
C THR A 47 -10.02 26.93 -15.78
N LYS A 48 -10.24 28.25 -15.76
CA LYS A 48 -11.50 28.86 -16.17
C LYS A 48 -11.76 28.50 -17.64
N LEU A 49 -12.62 27.53 -17.89
CA LEU A 49 -13.38 27.51 -19.14
C LEU A 49 -14.67 28.26 -18.84
N SER A 50 -14.69 29.55 -19.14
CA SER A 50 -15.98 30.23 -19.32
C SER A 50 -16.62 29.67 -20.61
N ASN A 51 -17.95 29.57 -20.63
CA ASN A 51 -18.72 29.12 -21.80
C ASN A 51 -18.50 29.95 -23.08
N SER A 52 -17.68 31.01 -23.03
CA SER A 52 -17.34 31.90 -24.15
C SER A 52 -15.99 31.60 -24.80
N GLY A 53 -15.22 30.60 -24.34
CA GLY A 53 -14.01 30.14 -25.04
C GLY A 53 -12.89 31.18 -25.24
N ALA A 54 -12.85 32.24 -24.43
CA ALA A 54 -11.81 33.26 -24.52
C ALA A 54 -10.66 32.97 -23.54
N TYR A 55 -9.42 32.93 -24.05
CA TYR A 55 -8.21 32.79 -23.24
C TYR A 55 -7.96 34.08 -22.46
N THR A 56 -8.02 34.03 -21.12
CA THR A 56 -7.43 35.09 -20.29
C THR A 56 -5.97 34.73 -20.04
N SER A 57 -5.05 35.41 -20.73
CA SER A 57 -3.62 35.35 -20.40
C SER A 57 -3.42 35.82 -18.96
N SER A 58 -3.06 34.89 -18.07
CA SER A 58 -2.74 35.18 -16.68
C SER A 58 -1.37 35.85 -16.63
N SER A 59 -1.37 37.19 -16.58
CA SER A 59 -0.18 38.00 -16.27
C SER A 59 0.38 37.61 -14.91
N ASN A 60 1.69 37.34 -14.84
CA ASN A 60 2.38 36.96 -13.61
C ASN A 60 2.38 38.15 -12.64
N GLN A 61 1.66 38.03 -11.53
CA GLN A 61 1.92 38.86 -10.37
C GLN A 61 2.92 38.13 -9.48
N ASP A 62 4.14 38.65 -9.45
CA ASP A 62 5.06 38.47 -8.33
C ASP A 62 4.41 39.15 -7.12
N THR A 63 3.86 38.35 -6.21
CA THR A 63 3.33 38.82 -4.92
C THR A 63 4.08 38.10 -3.82
N GLU A 64 5.14 38.77 -3.39
CA GLU A 64 5.77 38.60 -2.10
C GLU A 64 4.79 38.98 -0.97
N GLY A 65 4.41 38.01 -0.13
CA GLY A 65 3.63 38.26 1.09
C GLY A 65 2.81 37.09 1.63
N GLU A 66 3.20 36.63 2.82
CA GLU A 66 2.35 36.05 3.90
C GLU A 66 1.84 34.59 3.83
N THR A 67 2.69 33.71 4.38
CA THR A 67 2.40 32.94 5.62
C THR A 67 1.04 32.24 5.80
N ILE A 68 0.67 31.29 4.93
CA ILE A 68 -0.32 30.25 5.29
C ILE A 68 0.14 28.88 4.76
N SER A 69 1.20 28.33 5.36
CA SER A 69 1.43 26.89 5.52
C SER A 69 2.79 26.66 6.19
N LYS A 70 2.82 26.75 7.53
CA LYS A 70 3.94 26.21 8.31
C LYS A 70 3.86 24.68 8.41
N GLU A 71 3.51 23.99 7.34
CA GLU A 71 3.69 22.54 7.30
C GLU A 71 5.00 22.27 6.57
N GLU A 72 6.07 22.10 7.36
CA GLU A 72 7.37 21.70 6.83
C GLU A 72 7.18 20.44 6.00
N ARG A 73 7.44 20.54 4.69
CA ARG A 73 7.45 19.39 3.80
C ARG A 73 8.40 18.34 4.39
N PRO A 74 7.99 17.06 4.49
CA PRO A 74 8.90 16.03 4.94
C PRO A 74 10.14 16.01 4.05
N GLU A 75 11.31 15.88 4.67
CA GLU A 75 12.58 15.93 3.97
C GLU A 75 12.59 14.96 2.78
N GLY A 76 12.95 15.47 1.61
CA GLY A 76 13.03 14.66 0.39
C GLY A 76 13.93 13.44 0.58
N GLN A 77 13.58 12.34 -0.08
CA GLN A 77 14.23 11.03 0.07
C GLN A 77 15.77 11.08 -0.03
N LYS A 78 16.33 11.96 -0.89
CA LYS A 78 17.78 12.15 -1.01
C LYS A 78 18.43 12.76 0.23
N LYS A 79 17.78 13.75 0.87
CA LYS A 79 18.30 14.42 2.07
C LYS A 79 18.14 13.54 3.32
N ALA A 80 17.01 12.84 3.43
CA ALA A 80 16.78 11.84 4.47
C ALA A 80 17.81 10.68 4.40
N LYS A 81 18.09 10.16 3.19
CA LYS A 81 19.14 9.14 3.00
C LYS A 81 20.54 9.68 3.27
N ALA A 82 20.82 10.96 2.96
CA ALA A 82 22.10 11.58 3.26
C ALA A 82 22.34 11.73 4.77
N ARG A 83 21.31 12.06 5.57
CA ARG A 83 21.40 12.04 7.04
C ARG A 83 21.72 10.66 7.59
N ILE A 84 21.03 9.62 7.11
CA ILE A 84 21.25 8.24 7.56
C ILE A 84 22.63 7.71 7.12
N LYS A 85 23.12 8.12 5.94
CA LYS A 85 24.44 7.70 5.43
C LYS A 85 25.59 8.51 6.03
N GLY A 86 25.33 9.75 6.45
CA GLY A 86 26.31 10.69 7.01
C GLY A 86 26.46 10.62 8.52
N SER A 87 25.51 10.03 9.27
CA SER A 87 25.77 9.64 10.65
C SER A 87 26.67 8.41 10.63
N GLY A 88 27.98 8.65 10.81
CA GLY A 88 28.95 7.60 11.04
C GLY A 88 28.45 6.63 12.10
N LYS A 89 28.86 5.36 11.97
CA LYS A 89 28.54 4.24 12.85
C LYS A 89 28.79 4.61 14.33
N SER A 90 27.82 5.22 15.00
CA SER A 90 27.75 5.17 16.45
C SER A 90 27.15 3.82 16.79
N ALA A 91 27.93 3.01 17.49
CA ALA A 91 27.53 1.72 18.03
C ALA A 91 26.55 1.90 19.21
N ALA A 92 25.47 2.65 19.01
CA ALA A 92 24.38 2.80 19.96
C ALA A 92 23.12 2.23 19.31
N PRO A 93 22.53 1.15 19.85
CA PRO A 93 21.28 0.63 19.31
C PRO A 93 20.17 1.65 19.58
N THR A 94 19.69 2.31 18.53
CA THR A 94 18.47 3.11 18.56
C THR A 94 17.31 2.20 18.99
N PRO A 95 16.43 2.60 19.92
CA PRO A 95 15.40 1.72 20.51
C PRO A 95 14.20 1.46 19.58
N LEU A 96 14.29 1.80 18.29
CA LEU A 96 13.21 1.58 17.33
C LEU A 96 13.39 0.21 16.65
N SER A 97 13.13 -0.82 17.44
CA SER A 97 12.92 -2.24 17.09
C SER A 97 13.46 -2.69 15.72
N ASN A 98 14.75 -3.03 15.67
CA ASN A 98 15.31 -3.90 14.61
C ASN A 98 14.84 -5.36 14.74
N GLN A 99 13.93 -5.67 15.67
CA GLN A 99 13.36 -7.00 15.85
C GLN A 99 12.21 -7.19 14.87
N PRO A 100 12.24 -8.23 14.00
CA PRO A 100 11.11 -8.57 13.16
C PRO A 100 9.87 -8.80 14.04
N SER A 101 8.72 -8.27 13.63
CA SER A 101 7.48 -8.54 14.37
C SER A 101 7.23 -10.05 14.43
N GLN A 102 6.59 -10.51 15.50
CA GLN A 102 6.30 -11.94 15.70
C GLN A 102 5.63 -12.56 14.47
N ASN A 103 4.69 -11.85 13.82
CA ASN A 103 4.04 -12.30 12.59
C ASN A 103 5.02 -12.50 11.43
N MET A 104 6.03 -11.64 11.29
CA MET A 104 7.06 -11.79 10.26
C MET A 104 7.94 -13.01 10.52
N VAL A 105 8.32 -13.25 11.79
CA VAL A 105 9.09 -14.45 12.17
C VAL A 105 8.31 -15.72 11.83
N MET A 106 7.04 -15.79 12.24
CA MET A 106 6.16 -16.93 11.97
C MET A 106 5.98 -17.18 10.47
N TYR A 107 5.85 -16.12 9.67
CA TYR A 107 5.74 -16.23 8.21
C TYR A 107 7.01 -16.83 7.59
N HIS A 108 8.19 -16.33 7.97
CA HIS A 108 9.45 -16.84 7.46
C HIS A 108 9.71 -18.29 7.88
N GLU A 109 9.35 -18.64 9.12
CA GLU A 109 9.44 -20.02 9.62
C GLU A 109 8.54 -20.95 8.81
N ALA A 110 7.27 -20.60 8.63
CA ALA A 110 6.32 -21.38 7.84
C ALA A 110 6.79 -21.60 6.38
N LEU A 111 7.35 -20.57 5.74
CA LEU A 111 7.95 -20.70 4.41
C LEU A 111 9.13 -21.66 4.40
N SER A 112 10.01 -21.56 5.40
CA SER A 112 11.18 -22.44 5.51
C SER A 112 10.78 -23.91 5.71
N MET A 113 9.74 -24.17 6.51
CA MET A 113 9.21 -25.51 6.74
C MET A 113 8.53 -26.07 5.49
N LYS A 114 7.79 -25.25 4.75
CA LYS A 114 7.20 -25.64 3.46
C LYS A 114 8.28 -25.98 2.42
N ALA A 115 9.39 -25.25 2.40
CA ALA A 115 10.51 -25.55 1.51
C ALA A 115 11.22 -26.86 1.88
N LYS A 116 11.46 -27.11 3.17
CA LYS A 116 12.06 -28.37 3.67
C LYS A 116 11.18 -29.57 3.33
N THR A 117 9.89 -29.51 3.65
CA THR A 117 8.94 -30.60 3.36
C THR A 117 8.82 -30.91 1.86
N ALA A 118 8.87 -29.89 1.00
CA ALA A 118 8.89 -30.11 -0.45
C ALA A 118 10.16 -30.83 -0.93
N ARG A 119 11.33 -30.50 -0.36
CA ARG A 119 12.59 -31.22 -0.65
C ARG A 119 12.55 -32.66 -0.14
N ASP A 120 12.06 -32.88 1.07
CA ASP A 120 11.98 -34.22 1.66
C ASP A 120 11.05 -35.14 0.86
N LYS A 121 9.92 -34.61 0.37
CA LYS A 121 9.02 -35.36 -0.52
C LYS A 121 9.73 -35.80 -1.80
N LYS A 122 10.43 -34.87 -2.47
CA LYS A 122 11.20 -35.18 -3.68
C LYS A 122 12.31 -36.20 -3.43
N TYR A 123 13.02 -36.05 -2.31
CA TYR A 123 14.08 -36.99 -1.93
C TYR A 123 13.53 -38.39 -1.63
N LYS A 124 12.42 -38.48 -0.87
CA LYS A 124 11.74 -39.76 -0.62
C LYS A 124 11.24 -40.43 -1.90
N THR A 125 10.69 -39.67 -2.84
CA THR A 125 10.28 -40.24 -4.14
C THR A 125 11.48 -40.79 -4.91
N TYR A 126 12.62 -40.09 -4.87
CA TYR A 126 13.85 -40.55 -5.52
C TYR A 126 14.38 -41.85 -4.89
N LEU A 127 14.44 -41.92 -3.56
CA LEU A 127 14.82 -43.15 -2.85
C LEU A 127 13.90 -44.32 -3.19
N LYS A 128 12.59 -44.07 -3.29
CA LYS A 128 11.63 -45.10 -3.69
C LYS A 128 11.93 -45.63 -5.10
N LEU A 129 12.26 -44.75 -6.05
CA LEU A 129 12.63 -45.15 -7.42
C LEU A 129 13.92 -45.97 -7.46
N LEU A 130 14.92 -45.62 -6.65
CA LEU A 130 16.15 -46.40 -6.54
C LEU A 130 15.93 -47.80 -5.96
N ALA A 131 14.92 -47.97 -5.10
CA ALA A 131 14.56 -49.25 -4.51
C ALA A 131 13.67 -50.12 -5.42
N VAL A 132 13.22 -49.60 -6.57
CA VAL A 132 12.48 -50.42 -7.55
C VAL A 132 13.47 -51.33 -8.26
N ASP A 133 13.33 -52.63 -8.04
CA ASP A 133 14.08 -53.64 -8.77
C ASP A 133 13.53 -53.75 -10.20
N THR A 134 14.32 -53.28 -11.17
CA THR A 134 13.99 -53.30 -12.60
C THR A 134 14.47 -54.56 -13.31
N SER A 135 15.11 -55.50 -12.60
CA SER A 135 15.63 -56.73 -13.22
C SER A 135 14.53 -57.67 -13.75
N ASN A 136 13.34 -57.61 -13.16
CA ASN A 136 12.18 -58.42 -13.56
C ASN A 136 11.21 -57.70 -14.53
N PHE A 137 11.60 -56.57 -15.13
CA PHE A 137 10.74 -55.84 -16.08
C PHE A 137 10.56 -56.64 -17.38
N ASN A 138 9.39 -57.24 -17.59
CA ASN A 138 9.07 -58.00 -18.79
C ASN A 138 8.13 -57.19 -19.71
N GLU A 139 8.45 -57.07 -21.00
CA GLU A 139 7.68 -56.23 -21.94
C GLU A 139 6.23 -56.69 -22.14
N LYS A 140 5.91 -57.92 -21.72
CA LYS A 140 4.59 -58.56 -21.88
C LYS A 140 3.50 -57.99 -20.95
N GLU A 141 3.85 -57.19 -19.95
CA GLU A 141 2.88 -56.61 -18.98
C GLU A 141 2.41 -55.19 -19.35
N LYS A 142 2.88 -54.62 -20.47
CA LYS A 142 2.36 -53.36 -21.00
C LYS A 142 1.04 -53.62 -21.73
N LYS A 143 -0.08 -53.62 -21.00
CA LYS A 143 -1.44 -53.50 -21.57
C LYS A 143 -1.92 -52.05 -21.54
#